data_AF-K1TIF4-F1
#
_entry.id   AF-K1TIF4-F1
#
_cell.length_a   1.000
_cell.length_b   1.000
_cell.length_c   1.000
_cell.angle_alpha   90.00
_cell.angle_beta   90.00
_cell.angle_gamma   90.00
#
_symmetry.space_group_name_H-M   'P 1'
#
loop_
_entity.id
_entity.type
_entity.pdbx_description
1 polymer ?
#
loop_
_entity_poly.entity_id
_entity_poly.type
_entity_poly.pdbx_seq_one_letter_code
_entity_poly.pdbx_strand_id
1 'polypeptide(L)'
;MSKYYSLLGGTTTDTEIQVAQENQIVIGFGPYMLQDRYVIFQVEHTANGYLYHLVNLDTKEIRRTDILEPLSKKYGIGLYYDDVNHEQMDATEVAALASEAKEKARIKAEKAEAERKRADEQAAIGRKRLAEILPLDAKAMIVARLREDESDPMTDYFSSRTVRTVILGFSRHTRDLFSEMRKYAANMPETAYLSEPNRTLRVPLVAQR
;
A
#
# COMPACT_ATOMS: atom_id res chain seq x y z
N MET A 1 -15.56 26.79 3.93
CA MET A 1 -15.37 26.65 5.39
C MET A 1 -15.20 25.19 5.79
N SER A 2 -14.01 24.63 5.58
CA SER A 2 -13.61 23.36 6.18
C SER A 2 -12.71 23.65 7.39
N LYS A 3 -13.26 23.49 8.59
CA LYS A 3 -12.48 23.46 9.83
C LYS A 3 -12.28 22.01 10.22
N TYR A 4 -11.03 21.61 10.39
CA TYR A 4 -10.67 20.30 10.91
C TYR A 4 -10.45 20.39 12.41
N TYR A 5 -11.03 19.45 13.15
CA TYR A 5 -10.85 19.33 14.59
C TYR A 5 -10.08 18.04 14.88
N SER A 6 -8.89 18.17 15.48
CA SER A 6 -8.10 17.01 15.89
C SER A 6 -8.73 16.39 17.13
N LEU A 7 -9.23 15.15 16.99
CA LEU A 7 -9.87 14.41 18.09
C LEU A 7 -8.91 14.06 19.23
N LEU A 8 -7.61 14.00 18.96
CA LEU A 8 -6.58 13.60 19.92
C LEU A 8 -5.64 14.76 20.29
N GLY A 9 -5.32 15.63 19.34
CA GLY A 9 -4.41 16.75 19.56
C GLY A 9 -5.08 18.00 20.13
N GLY A 10 -6.42 18.07 20.14
CA GLY A 10 -7.16 19.25 20.61
C GLY A 10 -6.90 20.52 19.77
N THR A 11 -6.25 20.37 18.61
CA THR A 11 -5.98 21.44 17.65
C THR A 11 -7.17 21.63 16.71
N THR A 12 -7.32 22.84 16.20
CA THR A 12 -8.28 23.16 15.14
C THR A 12 -7.52 23.80 14.00
N THR A 13 -7.69 23.27 12.80
CA THR A 13 -7.07 23.77 11.57
C THR A 13 -8.15 24.40 10.72
N ASP A 14 -8.04 25.71 10.49
CA ASP A 14 -8.93 26.46 9.60
C ASP A 14 -8.26 26.57 8.22
N THR A 15 -8.79 25.87 7.22
CA THR A 15 -8.19 25.86 5.88
C THR A 15 -8.37 27.18 5.14
N GLU A 16 -9.28 28.05 5.58
CA GLU A 16 -9.47 29.38 4.98
C GLU A 16 -8.37 30.37 5.41
N ILE A 17 -7.55 30.00 6.39
CA ILE A 17 -6.44 30.84 6.87
C ILE A 17 -5.14 30.32 6.26
N GLN A 18 -4.44 31.19 5.53
CA GLN A 18 -3.09 30.89 5.09
C GLN A 18 -2.13 30.93 6.28
N VAL A 19 -1.49 29.80 6.57
CA VAL A 19 -0.57 29.65 7.71
C VAL A 19 0.89 29.58 7.30
N ALA A 20 1.18 29.27 6.03
CA ALA A 20 2.53 29.19 5.48
C ALA A 20 2.61 29.80 4.09
N GLN A 21 3.83 30.13 3.66
CA GLN A 21 4.09 30.80 2.38
C GLN A 21 4.89 29.90 1.43
N GLU A 22 4.92 30.29 0.16
CA GLU A 22 5.81 29.67 -0.82
C GLU A 22 7.27 29.79 -0.37
N ASN A 23 8.07 28.81 -0.75
CA ASN A 23 9.48 28.64 -0.42
C ASN A 23 9.79 28.41 1.07
N GLN A 24 8.77 28.31 1.93
CA GLN A 24 8.96 27.98 3.34
C GLN A 24 9.20 26.47 3.53
N ILE A 25 10.13 26.15 4.42
CA ILE A 25 10.36 24.77 4.86
C ILE A 25 9.31 24.35 5.89
N VAL A 26 8.77 23.13 5.71
CA VAL A 26 7.88 22.47 6.66
C VAL A 26 8.42 21.10 7.03
N ILE A 27 8.06 20.63 8.22
CA ILE A 27 8.58 19.42 8.82
C ILE A 27 7.47 18.37 8.89
N GLY A 28 7.71 17.21 8.27
CA GLY A 28 6.85 16.04 8.40
C GLY A 28 7.36 15.12 9.50
N PHE A 29 6.47 14.72 10.40
CA PHE A 29 6.73 13.64 11.34
C PHE A 29 5.92 12.42 10.95
N GLY A 30 6.61 11.32 10.68
CA GLY A 30 6.06 10.02 10.31
C GLY A 30 6.13 8.99 11.45
N PRO A 31 5.75 7.73 11.18
CA PRO A 31 5.90 6.63 12.14
C PRO A 31 7.38 6.42 12.48
N TYR A 32 7.65 5.80 13.64
CA TYR A 32 9.01 5.48 14.11
C TYR A 32 9.94 6.69 14.26
N MET A 33 9.39 7.87 14.58
CA MET A 33 10.13 9.13 14.70
C MET A 33 10.84 9.56 13.41
N LEU A 34 10.41 9.04 12.24
CA LEU A 34 10.90 9.53 10.96
C LEU A 34 10.56 11.00 10.80
N GLN A 35 11.56 11.80 10.44
CA GLN A 35 11.43 13.22 10.21
C GLN A 35 11.86 13.53 8.78
N ASP A 36 10.93 14.07 8.02
CA ASP A 36 11.14 14.51 6.65
C ASP A 36 11.07 16.03 6.59
N ARG A 37 11.84 16.63 5.68
CA ARG A 37 11.76 18.05 5.38
C ARG A 37 11.15 18.26 4.01
N TYR A 38 10.24 19.21 3.91
CA TYR A 38 9.58 19.58 2.67
C TYR A 38 9.69 21.08 2.45
N VAL A 39 9.67 21.50 1.18
CA VAL A 39 9.51 22.90 0.82
C VAL A 39 8.17 23.10 0.11
N ILE A 40 7.47 24.18 0.44
CA ILE A 40 6.26 24.60 -0.25
C ILE A 40 6.67 25.25 -1.57
N PHE A 41 6.39 24.64 -2.71
CA PHE A 41 6.73 25.23 -4.01
C PHE A 41 5.57 25.98 -4.67
N GLN A 42 4.34 25.76 -4.18
CA GLN A 42 3.15 26.44 -4.69
C GLN A 42 2.05 26.43 -3.62
N VAL A 43 1.36 27.55 -3.48
CA VAL A 43 0.15 27.65 -2.65
C VAL A 43 -1.04 27.98 -3.54
N GLU A 44 -2.09 27.15 -3.47
CA GLU A 44 -3.33 27.34 -4.22
C GLU A 44 -4.48 27.65 -3.26
N HIS A 45 -5.34 28.61 -3.60
CA HIS A 45 -6.57 28.85 -2.88
C HIS A 45 -7.76 28.26 -3.64
N THR A 46 -8.44 27.29 -3.03
CA THR A 46 -9.55 26.55 -3.62
C THR A 46 -10.86 26.86 -2.89
N ALA A 47 -11.98 26.29 -3.34
CA ALA A 47 -13.26 26.41 -2.63
C ALA A 47 -13.24 25.81 -1.21
N ASN A 48 -12.24 24.96 -0.90
CA ASN A 48 -12.04 24.32 0.40
C ASN A 48 -10.92 25.01 1.21
N GLY A 49 -10.47 26.21 0.80
CA GLY A 49 -9.38 26.94 1.43
C GLY A 49 -8.02 26.68 0.77
N TYR A 50 -6.96 26.92 1.52
CA TYR A 50 -5.56 26.85 1.08
C TYR A 50 -5.06 25.41 0.96
N LEU A 51 -4.47 25.12 -0.19
CA LEU A 51 -3.81 23.87 -0.53
C LEU A 51 -2.32 24.12 -0.76
N TYR A 52 -1.47 23.41 -0.03
CA TYR A 52 -0.03 23.51 -0.12
C TYR A 52 0.53 22.37 -0.96
N HIS A 53 1.31 22.73 -1.98
CA HIS A 53 2.07 21.77 -2.77
C HIS A 53 3.51 21.73 -2.29
N LEU A 54 3.94 20.53 -1.92
CA LEU A 54 5.16 20.27 -1.18
C LEU A 54 6.07 19.36 -2.00
N VAL A 55 7.38 19.59 -1.91
CA VAL A 55 8.39 18.64 -2.39
C VAL A 55 9.26 18.21 -1.22
N ASN A 56 9.42 16.90 -1.04
CA ASN A 56 10.36 16.35 -0.07
C ASN A 56 11.79 16.64 -0.53
N LEU A 57 12.62 17.18 0.38
CA LEU A 57 13.99 17.61 0.04
C LEU A 57 14.91 16.42 -0.30
N ASP A 58 14.68 15.26 0.30
CA ASP A 58 15.51 14.07 0.12
C ASP A 58 14.97 13.19 -1.01
N THR A 59 13.69 12.82 -0.95
CA THR A 59 13.09 11.84 -1.87
C THR A 59 12.61 12.46 -3.17
N LYS A 60 12.51 13.79 -3.24
CA LYS A 60 11.94 14.53 -4.39
C LYS A 60 10.51 14.10 -4.72
N GLU A 61 9.78 13.59 -3.73
CA GLU A 61 8.38 13.22 -3.90
C GLU A 61 7.47 14.44 -3.69
N ILE A 62 6.48 14.57 -4.57
CA ILE A 62 5.46 15.61 -4.47
C ILE A 62 4.37 15.16 -3.51
N ARG A 63 4.01 16.04 -2.58
CA ARG A 63 2.89 15.87 -1.67
C ARG A 63 1.98 17.09 -1.74
N ARG A 64 0.70 16.89 -1.45
CA ARG A 64 -0.29 17.96 -1.31
C ARG A 64 -0.97 17.84 0.05
N THR A 65 -1.22 18.96 0.71
CA THR A 65 -1.93 19.00 1.99
C THR A 65 -2.71 20.30 2.14
N ASP A 66 -3.90 20.22 2.71
CA ASP A 66 -4.70 21.35 3.22
C ASP A 66 -4.60 21.46 4.75
N ILE A 67 -4.02 20.46 5.41
CA ILE A 67 -3.77 20.43 6.85
C ILE A 67 -2.28 20.71 7.11
N LEU A 68 -2.02 21.82 7.81
CA LEU A 68 -0.69 22.23 8.25
C LEU A 68 -0.82 22.89 9.63
N GLU A 69 -0.14 22.32 10.63
CA GLU A 69 -0.25 22.76 12.03
C GLU A 69 1.03 23.49 12.49
N PRO A 70 0.96 24.40 13.48
CA PRO A 70 2.16 25.04 14.00
C PRO A 70 3.03 24.03 14.76
N LEU A 71 4.34 24.09 14.54
CA LEU A 71 5.32 23.21 15.19
C LEU A 71 5.30 23.37 16.71
N SER A 72 5.02 24.57 17.23
CA SER A 72 4.86 24.82 18.67
C SER A 72 3.72 24.04 19.32
N LYS A 73 2.71 23.61 18.54
CA LYS A 73 1.57 22.79 19.00
C LYS A 73 1.63 21.36 18.44
N LYS A 74 2.82 20.89 18.07
CA LYS A 74 3.02 19.57 17.48
C LYS A 74 2.37 18.47 18.31
N TYR A 75 1.57 17.62 17.67
CA TYR A 75 0.97 16.45 18.28
C TYR A 75 1.02 15.22 17.34
N GLY A 76 1.98 14.33 17.58
CA GLY A 76 2.08 13.07 16.83
C GLY A 76 2.48 13.23 15.36
N ILE A 77 1.94 12.35 14.52
CA ILE A 77 2.23 12.26 13.07
C ILE A 77 1.49 13.38 12.34
N GLY A 78 2.20 14.13 11.50
CA GLY A 78 1.61 15.27 10.80
C GLY A 78 2.63 16.09 10.01
N LEU A 79 2.15 17.17 9.39
CA LEU A 79 2.96 18.18 8.73
C LEU A 79 2.86 19.48 9.52
N TYR A 80 4.00 20.07 9.82
CA TYR A 80 4.09 21.24 10.67
C TYR A 80 4.92 22.34 10.03
N TYR A 81 4.43 23.58 10.12
CA TYR A 81 5.22 24.76 9.80
C TYR A 81 5.88 25.29 11.07
N ASP A 82 7.11 25.76 10.98
CA ASP A 82 7.77 26.42 12.10
C ASP A 82 7.18 27.83 12.28
N ASP A 83 6.39 28.01 13.33
CA ASP A 83 5.71 29.26 13.69
C ASP A 83 6.61 30.25 14.44
N VAL A 84 7.83 29.84 14.80
CA VAL A 84 8.83 30.66 15.50
C VAL A 84 9.96 31.04 14.56
N ASN A 85 10.56 30.07 13.88
CA ASN A 85 11.70 30.24 12.99
C ASN A 85 11.33 29.88 11.55
N HIS A 86 10.96 30.89 10.77
CA HIS A 86 10.58 30.71 9.38
C HIS A 86 11.81 30.47 8.51
N GLU A 87 12.16 29.20 8.28
CA GLU A 87 13.20 28.85 7.33
C GLU A 87 12.67 28.94 5.89
N GLN A 88 13.40 29.66 5.05
CA GLN A 88 13.09 29.83 3.63
C GLN A 88 14.22 29.29 2.76
N MET A 89 13.83 28.71 1.64
CA MET A 89 14.70 28.24 0.58
C MET A 89 14.70 29.26 -0.58
N ASP A 90 15.77 29.30 -1.37
CA ASP A 90 15.83 30.20 -2.50
C ASP A 90 14.79 29.83 -3.57
N ALA A 91 14.06 30.81 -4.10
CA ALA A 91 12.98 30.58 -5.05
C ALA A 91 13.45 29.88 -6.35
N THR A 92 14.69 30.12 -6.79
CA THR A 92 15.24 29.46 -7.98
C THR A 92 15.57 28.00 -7.69
N GLU A 93 16.06 27.70 -6.49
CA GLU A 93 16.32 26.34 -6.03
C GLU A 93 15.02 25.55 -5.89
N VAL A 94 13.98 26.17 -5.31
CA VAL A 94 12.65 25.56 -5.18
C VAL A 94 12.02 25.28 -6.54
N ALA A 95 12.15 26.20 -7.51
CA ALA A 95 11.64 26.00 -8.86
C ALA A 95 12.35 24.83 -9.58
N ALA A 96 13.68 24.74 -9.45
CA ALA A 96 14.46 23.64 -10.00
C ALA A 96 14.06 22.29 -9.36
N LEU A 97 13.94 22.27 -8.04
CA LEU A 97 13.53 21.12 -7.26
C LEU A 97 12.11 20.64 -7.64
N ALA A 98 11.17 21.57 -7.80
CA ALA A 98 9.81 21.27 -8.20
C ALA A 98 9.75 20.72 -9.63
N SER A 99 10.59 21.23 -10.54
CA SER A 99 10.69 20.70 -11.91
C SER A 99 11.22 19.27 -11.91
N GLU A 100 12.28 18.98 -11.16
CA GLU A 100 12.85 17.65 -11.01
C GLU A 100 11.83 16.66 -10.43
N ALA A 101 11.14 17.07 -9.36
CA ALA A 101 10.13 16.25 -8.70
C ALA A 101 8.93 15.96 -9.62
N LYS A 102 8.49 16.93 -10.43
CA LYS A 102 7.40 16.75 -11.42
C LYS A 102 7.81 15.75 -12.51
N GLU A 103 9.04 15.82 -12.98
CA GLU A 103 9.57 14.87 -13.98
C GLU A 103 9.63 13.44 -13.41
N LYS A 104 10.18 13.29 -12.20
CA LYS A 104 10.22 12.00 -11.51
C LYS A 104 8.82 11.42 -11.30
N ALA A 105 7.86 12.26 -10.92
CA ALA A 105 6.47 11.85 -10.75
C ALA A 105 5.84 11.40 -12.08
N ARG A 106 6.13 12.10 -13.19
CA ARG A 106 5.66 11.73 -14.53
C ARG A 106 6.21 10.36 -14.96
N ILE A 107 7.52 10.15 -14.86
CA ILE A 107 8.15 8.86 -15.20
C ILE A 107 7.58 7.70 -14.37
N LYS A 108 7.38 7.93 -13.05
CA LYS A 108 6.76 6.94 -12.15
C LYS A 108 5.32 6.62 -12.56
N ALA A 109 4.54 7.65 -12.94
CA ALA A 109 3.16 7.48 -13.38
C ALA A 109 3.08 6.72 -14.72
N GLU A 110 3.91 7.07 -15.70
CA GLU A 110 3.98 6.37 -17.00
C GLU A 110 4.36 4.89 -16.83
N LYS A 111 5.35 4.60 -15.97
CA LYS A 111 5.73 3.22 -15.64
C LYS A 111 4.57 2.46 -14.99
N ALA A 112 3.89 3.09 -14.02
CA ALA A 112 2.75 2.46 -13.34
C ALA A 112 1.56 2.22 -14.28
N GLU A 113 1.31 3.13 -15.23
CA GLU A 113 0.27 2.96 -16.25
C GLU A 113 0.63 1.82 -17.23
N ALA A 114 1.88 1.76 -17.68
CA ALA A 114 2.35 0.68 -18.53
C ALA A 114 2.24 -0.70 -17.84
N GLU A 115 2.57 -0.77 -16.54
CA GLU A 115 2.40 -1.99 -15.74
C GLU A 115 0.92 -2.36 -15.57
N ARG A 116 0.03 -1.40 -15.31
CA ARG A 116 -1.43 -1.62 -15.26
C ARG A 116 -1.96 -2.16 -16.58
N LYS A 117 -1.58 -1.54 -17.71
CA LYS A 117 -2.00 -1.98 -19.04
C LYS A 117 -1.56 -3.41 -19.33
N ARG A 118 -0.30 -3.76 -19.01
CA ARG A 118 0.20 -5.14 -19.12
C ARG A 118 -0.60 -6.11 -18.24
N ALA A 119 -0.91 -5.72 -17.00
CA ALA A 119 -1.71 -6.54 -16.10
C ALA A 119 -3.14 -6.75 -16.64
N ASP A 120 -3.75 -5.72 -17.21
CA ASP A 120 -5.09 -5.78 -17.80
C ASP A 120 -5.13 -6.65 -19.07
N GLU A 121 -4.11 -6.54 -19.93
CA GLU A 121 -3.93 -7.41 -21.11
C GLU A 121 -3.79 -8.87 -20.70
N GLN A 122 -2.94 -9.15 -19.69
CA GLN A 122 -2.77 -10.49 -19.15
C GLN A 122 -4.06 -11.02 -18.52
N ALA A 123 -4.78 -10.20 -17.76
CA ALA A 123 -6.05 -10.57 -17.17
C ALA A 123 -7.12 -10.83 -18.24
N ALA A 124 -7.12 -10.08 -19.35
CA ALA A 124 -8.04 -10.30 -20.47
C ALA A 124 -7.78 -11.64 -21.17
N ILE A 125 -6.51 -12.00 -21.41
CA ILE A 125 -6.12 -13.32 -21.93
C ILE A 125 -6.59 -14.42 -20.97
N GLY A 126 -6.33 -14.24 -19.66
CA GLY A 126 -6.76 -15.18 -18.63
C GLY A 126 -8.27 -15.39 -18.59
N ARG A 127 -9.06 -14.31 -18.67
CA ARG A 127 -10.53 -14.37 -18.72
C ARG A 127 -11.04 -15.15 -19.93
N LYS A 128 -10.47 -14.94 -21.12
CA LYS A 128 -10.85 -15.68 -22.34
C LYS A 128 -10.58 -17.18 -22.17
N ARG A 129 -9.36 -17.54 -21.76
CA ARG A 129 -8.98 -18.94 -21.53
C ARG A 129 -9.83 -19.60 -20.45
N LEU A 130 -10.15 -18.88 -19.38
CA LEU A 130 -11.02 -19.39 -18.32
C LEU A 130 -12.42 -19.69 -18.86
N ALA A 131 -12.99 -18.80 -19.68
CA ALA A 131 -14.31 -19.02 -20.27
C ALA A 131 -14.37 -20.25 -21.17
N GLU A 132 -13.28 -20.57 -21.88
CA GLU A 132 -13.19 -21.77 -22.73
C GLU A 132 -13.18 -23.08 -21.93
N ILE A 133 -12.59 -23.08 -20.72
CA ILE A 133 -12.45 -24.29 -19.90
C ILE A 133 -13.51 -24.40 -18.78
N LEU A 134 -14.28 -23.34 -18.53
CA LEU A 134 -15.24 -23.28 -17.43
C LEU A 134 -16.47 -24.15 -17.72
N PRO A 135 -16.74 -25.20 -16.92
CA PRO A 135 -17.93 -26.03 -17.08
C PRO A 135 -19.21 -25.23 -16.77
N LEU A 136 -20.30 -25.47 -17.51
CA LEU A 136 -21.60 -24.80 -17.31
C LEU A 136 -22.18 -24.99 -15.90
N ASP A 137 -21.90 -26.13 -15.28
CA ASP A 137 -22.40 -26.53 -13.96
C ASP A 137 -21.45 -26.18 -12.81
N ALA A 138 -20.32 -25.52 -13.12
CA ALA A 138 -19.37 -25.07 -12.12
C ALA A 138 -19.96 -23.91 -11.30
N LYS A 139 -19.90 -24.04 -9.97
CA LYS A 139 -20.30 -23.01 -8.99
C LYS A 139 -19.11 -22.41 -8.25
N ALA A 140 -17.97 -23.10 -8.22
CA ALA A 140 -16.74 -22.62 -7.58
C ALA A 140 -15.49 -23.15 -8.30
N MET A 141 -14.33 -22.54 -8.01
CA MET A 141 -13.02 -22.95 -8.52
C MET A 141 -12.14 -23.42 -7.36
N ILE A 142 -11.45 -24.54 -7.55
CA ILE A 142 -10.49 -25.06 -6.58
C ILE A 142 -9.10 -24.60 -7.01
N VAL A 143 -8.48 -23.79 -6.16
CA VAL A 143 -7.23 -23.09 -6.47
C VAL A 143 -6.15 -23.50 -5.46
N ALA A 144 -4.99 -23.90 -5.96
CA ALA A 144 -3.79 -24.08 -5.15
C ALA A 144 -2.91 -22.84 -5.18
N ARG A 145 -2.38 -22.46 -4.02
CA ARG A 145 -1.44 -21.35 -3.84
C ARG A 145 -0.17 -21.88 -3.19
N LEU A 146 0.95 -21.79 -3.90
CA LEU A 146 2.26 -22.06 -3.33
C LEU A 146 2.70 -20.83 -2.54
N ARG A 147 2.99 -21.02 -1.25
CA ARG A 147 3.53 -19.99 -0.37
C ARG A 147 4.97 -20.30 -0.04
N GLU A 148 5.83 -19.30 -0.19
CA GLU A 148 7.18 -19.30 0.34
C GLU A 148 7.21 -18.56 1.67
N ASP A 149 7.93 -19.11 2.63
CA ASP A 149 8.17 -18.47 3.92
C ASP A 149 9.17 -17.32 3.76
N GLU A 150 8.79 -16.15 4.26
CA GLU A 150 9.62 -14.95 4.29
C GLU A 150 9.77 -14.47 5.74
N SER A 151 9.58 -15.38 6.71
CA SER A 151 9.76 -15.09 8.13
C SER A 151 11.23 -14.82 8.42
N ASP A 152 11.50 -13.82 9.25
CA ASP A 152 12.85 -13.54 9.73
C ASP A 152 13.08 -14.34 11.02
N PRO A 153 13.96 -15.36 11.02
CA PRO A 153 14.17 -16.22 12.18
C PRO A 153 14.82 -15.48 13.37
N MET A 154 15.32 -14.26 13.16
CA MET A 154 15.90 -13.41 14.20
C MET A 154 14.86 -12.51 14.87
N THR A 155 13.62 -12.48 14.37
CA THR A 155 12.51 -11.68 14.91
C THR A 155 11.25 -12.53 15.10
N ASP A 156 10.21 -11.97 15.72
CA ASP A 156 8.88 -12.58 15.80
C ASP A 156 8.01 -12.28 14.56
N TYR A 157 8.62 -11.77 13.49
CA TYR A 157 7.93 -11.41 12.26
C TYR A 157 7.70 -12.62 11.35
N PHE A 158 6.48 -13.14 11.37
CA PHE A 158 6.03 -14.20 10.47
C PHE A 158 5.44 -13.62 9.18
N SER A 159 6.03 -13.95 8.03
CA SER A 159 5.58 -13.50 6.72
C SER A 159 5.63 -14.62 5.68
N SER A 160 4.76 -14.55 4.67
CA SER A 160 4.81 -15.47 3.54
C SER A 160 4.31 -14.80 2.27
N ARG A 161 4.86 -15.20 1.13
CA ARG A 161 4.47 -14.68 -0.18
C ARG A 161 3.91 -15.79 -1.06
N THR A 162 2.83 -15.51 -1.78
CA THR A 162 2.30 -16.45 -2.78
C THR A 162 3.07 -16.31 -4.08
N VAL A 163 3.84 -17.34 -4.43
CA VAL A 163 4.69 -17.32 -5.64
C VAL A 163 4.00 -17.93 -6.86
N ARG A 164 3.01 -18.80 -6.64
CA ARG A 164 2.28 -19.46 -7.72
C ARG A 164 0.84 -19.70 -7.31
N THR A 165 -0.07 -19.42 -8.23
CA THR A 165 -1.51 -19.72 -8.08
C THR A 165 -1.96 -20.52 -9.30
N VAL A 166 -2.57 -21.69 -9.08
CA VAL A 166 -3.04 -22.58 -10.15
C VAL A 166 -4.47 -23.04 -9.89
N ILE A 167 -5.24 -23.19 -10.96
CA ILE A 167 -6.58 -23.79 -10.91
C ILE A 167 -6.38 -25.31 -10.97
N LEU A 168 -6.79 -26.01 -9.92
CA LEU A 168 -6.76 -27.48 -9.87
C LEU A 168 -8.03 -28.08 -10.46
N GLY A 169 -9.17 -27.39 -10.37
CA GLY A 169 -10.42 -27.86 -10.95
C GLY A 169 -11.62 -26.98 -10.62
N PHE A 170 -12.81 -27.47 -10.96
CA PHE A 170 -14.08 -26.78 -10.79
C PHE A 170 -15.01 -27.59 -9.90
N SER A 171 -15.71 -26.93 -8.99
CA SER A 171 -16.68 -27.54 -8.09
C SER A 171 -18.10 -27.19 -8.49
N ARG A 172 -19.01 -28.13 -8.31
CA ARG A 172 -20.47 -27.95 -8.46
C ARG A 172 -21.13 -27.45 -7.18
N HIS A 173 -20.36 -27.29 -6.11
CA HIS A 173 -20.81 -26.89 -4.79
C HIS A 173 -20.26 -25.51 -4.43
N THR A 174 -20.98 -24.80 -3.56
CA THR A 174 -20.54 -23.51 -3.00
C THR A 174 -19.93 -23.67 -1.60
N ARG A 175 -19.92 -24.90 -1.07
CA ARG A 175 -19.35 -25.24 0.23
C ARG A 175 -17.92 -25.77 0.05
N ASP A 176 -17.09 -25.51 1.04
CA ASP A 176 -15.71 -26.02 1.08
C ASP A 176 -15.69 -27.52 1.43
N LEU A 177 -15.66 -28.36 0.39
CA LEU A 177 -15.62 -29.82 0.53
C LEU A 177 -14.17 -30.32 0.43
N PHE A 178 -13.57 -30.67 1.58
CA PHE A 178 -12.21 -31.21 1.62
C PHE A 178 -12.01 -32.47 0.77
N SER A 179 -13.02 -33.35 0.66
CA SER A 179 -12.96 -34.52 -0.21
C SER A 179 -12.81 -34.15 -1.68
N GLU A 180 -13.48 -33.08 -2.11
CA GLU A 180 -13.39 -32.55 -3.47
C GLU A 180 -12.04 -31.87 -3.70
N MET A 181 -11.58 -31.05 -2.74
CA MET A 181 -10.23 -30.45 -2.81
C MET A 181 -9.13 -31.52 -2.93
N ARG A 182 -9.19 -32.59 -2.14
CA ARG A 182 -8.23 -33.71 -2.22
C ARG A 182 -8.26 -34.40 -3.58
N LYS A 183 -9.45 -34.63 -4.13
CA LYS A 183 -9.61 -35.21 -5.47
C LYS A 183 -8.87 -34.37 -6.53
N TYR A 184 -9.06 -33.05 -6.51
CA TYR A 184 -8.44 -32.14 -7.47
C TYR A 184 -6.95 -31.86 -7.19
N ALA A 185 -6.47 -32.07 -5.95
CA ALA A 185 -5.05 -31.96 -5.63
C ALA A 185 -4.17 -32.95 -6.42
N ALA A 186 -4.71 -34.10 -6.81
CA ALA A 186 -4.02 -35.08 -7.66
C ALA A 186 -3.78 -34.61 -9.11
N ASN A 187 -4.44 -33.52 -9.56
CA ASN A 187 -4.29 -33.02 -10.92
C ASN A 187 -2.92 -32.39 -11.21
N MET A 188 -2.12 -32.13 -10.17
CA MET A 188 -0.79 -31.54 -10.29
C MET A 188 0.20 -32.31 -9.40
N PRO A 189 1.37 -32.73 -9.92
CA PRO A 189 2.35 -33.51 -9.16
C PRO A 189 2.74 -32.84 -7.85
N GLU A 190 2.93 -31.53 -7.84
CA GLU A 190 3.34 -30.76 -6.67
C GLU A 190 2.28 -30.72 -5.56
N THR A 191 1.00 -30.99 -5.86
CA THR A 191 -0.08 -31.07 -4.86
C THR A 191 -0.59 -32.49 -4.64
N ALA A 192 -0.07 -33.49 -5.36
CA ALA A 192 -0.58 -34.85 -5.33
C ALA A 192 -0.54 -35.48 -3.94
N TYR A 193 0.45 -35.12 -3.11
CA TYR A 193 0.56 -35.58 -1.73
C TYR A 193 -0.61 -35.16 -0.84
N LEU A 194 -1.32 -34.08 -1.20
CA LEU A 194 -2.52 -33.61 -0.48
C LEU A 194 -3.77 -34.42 -0.83
N SER A 195 -3.72 -35.31 -1.83
CA SER A 195 -4.87 -36.12 -2.24
C SER A 195 -5.18 -37.23 -1.26
N GLU A 196 -4.19 -37.68 -0.49
CA GLU A 196 -4.38 -38.69 0.54
C GLU A 196 -4.91 -38.07 1.84
N PRO A 197 -5.82 -38.74 2.56
CA PRO A 197 -6.15 -38.33 3.91
C PRO A 197 -4.88 -38.40 4.77
N ASN A 198 -4.60 -37.36 5.57
CA ASN A 198 -3.58 -37.46 6.60
C ASN A 198 -3.91 -38.68 7.47
N ARG A 199 -3.20 -39.80 7.28
CA ARG A 199 -3.13 -40.86 8.28
C ARG A 199 -2.62 -40.16 9.52
N THR A 200 -3.49 -40.01 10.51
CA THR A 200 -3.13 -39.48 11.81
C THR A 200 -1.90 -40.27 12.24
N LEU A 201 -0.74 -39.61 12.29
CA LEU A 201 0.37 -40.11 13.09
C LEU A 201 -0.17 -40.10 14.52
N ARG A 202 -0.79 -41.20 14.94
CA ARG A 202 -0.83 -41.57 16.34
C ARG A 202 0.63 -41.75 16.72
N VAL A 203 1.30 -40.66 17.07
CA VAL A 203 2.50 -40.74 17.88
C VAL A 203 2.02 -41.41 19.17
N PRO A 204 2.44 -42.64 19.49
CA PRO A 204 2.13 -43.17 20.80
C PRO A 204 2.81 -42.24 21.80
N LEU A 205 2.03 -41.61 22.68
CA LEU A 205 2.53 -41.02 23.91
C LEU A 205 3.20 -42.14 24.70
N VAL A 206 4.49 -42.34 24.47
CA VAL A 206 5.33 -43.10 25.38
C VAL A 206 5.54 -42.19 26.57
N ALA A 207 4.71 -42.36 27.59
CA ALA A 207 5.01 -41.84 28.92
C ALA A 207 6.29 -42.53 29.40
N GLN A 208 7.41 -41.81 29.38
CA GLN A 208 8.57 -42.20 30.16
C GLN A 208 8.21 -42.01 31.63
N ARG A 209 8.28 -43.09 32.40
CA ARG A 209 8.38 -43.07 33.86
C ARG A 209 9.85 -42.94 34.26
#